data_AF-A0A9X4P0E3-F1
#
_entry.id   AF-A0A9X4P0E3-F1
#
_cell.length_a   1.000
_cell.length_b   1.000
_cell.length_c   1.000
_cell.angle_alpha   90.00
_cell.angle_beta   90.00
_cell.angle_gamma   90.00
#
_symmetry.space_group_name_H-M   'P 1'
#
loop_
_entity.id
_entity.type
_entity.pdbx_description
1 polymer ?
#
loop_
_entity_poly.entity_id
_entity_poly.type
_entity_poly.pdbx_seq_one_letter_code
_entity_poly.pdbx_strand_id
1 'polypeptide(L)'
;MVTKWKNKFAVSIGLALLLLGVNSLVFTALNAEQYIFNDYFQSKYFKQEVATLEEALINTQVNPNLPIKVTIEDLEEYRMNQPDKYSQVSGIKEDPVFLERLREAKEAGDKSAVKKLEEQQNKKINEVDKLFTDDKYVTEKVKEQKKELIAQQKADWMPQYKDLSSDMHYQVTENSSGKYLDNLSDNKTFATAKTLFKGNISQINFDGQNRFDGQVIILKNSNFNQRASVKSFTEMKNLTIGLLCTSILSFAAFFVYWKKAKKRRRCTFRKSSILG
;
A
#
# COMPACT_ATOMS: atom_id res chain seq x y z
N MET A 1 -57.75 -2.83 -27.65
CA MET A 1 -56.62 -3.48 -26.94
C MET A 1 -55.31 -2.66 -26.99
N VAL A 2 -54.97 -2.04 -28.12
CA VAL A 2 -53.75 -1.20 -28.35
C VAL A 2 -53.60 0.00 -27.41
N THR A 3 -54.70 0.62 -26.95
CA THR A 3 -54.70 1.80 -26.07
C THR A 3 -54.30 1.50 -24.62
N LYS A 4 -54.62 0.30 -24.10
CA LYS A 4 -54.22 -0.11 -22.73
C LYS A 4 -52.72 -0.41 -22.65
N TRP A 5 -52.11 -0.91 -23.72
CA TRP A 5 -50.70 -1.31 -23.76
C TRP A 5 -49.74 -0.11 -23.82
N LYS A 6 -50.08 0.91 -24.63
CA LYS A 6 -49.33 2.18 -24.69
C LYS A 6 -49.29 2.93 -23.34
N ASN A 7 -50.34 2.79 -22.53
CA ASN A 7 -50.39 3.41 -21.20
C ASN A 7 -49.51 2.65 -20.18
N LYS A 8 -49.47 1.31 -20.24
CA LYS A 8 -48.59 0.48 -19.40
C LYS A 8 -47.10 0.73 -19.71
N PHE A 9 -46.74 0.82 -20.98
CA PHE A 9 -45.37 1.12 -21.40
C PHE A 9 -44.91 2.50 -20.95
N ALA A 10 -45.78 3.50 -21.05
CA ALA A 10 -45.45 4.85 -20.63
C ALA A 10 -45.30 4.97 -19.10
N VAL A 11 -46.10 4.24 -18.31
CA VAL A 11 -45.91 4.11 -16.86
C VAL A 11 -44.58 3.43 -16.53
N SER A 12 -44.20 2.39 -17.26
CA SER A 12 -42.92 1.71 -17.10
C SER A 12 -41.73 2.65 -17.32
N ILE A 13 -41.75 3.47 -18.39
CA ILE A 13 -40.71 4.48 -18.64
C ILE A 13 -40.64 5.50 -17.50
N GLY A 14 -41.79 5.97 -17.01
CA GLY A 14 -41.83 6.89 -15.88
C GLY A 14 -41.21 6.29 -14.62
N LEU A 15 -41.51 5.03 -14.32
CA LEU A 15 -40.94 4.32 -13.18
C LEU A 15 -39.43 4.09 -13.35
N ALA A 16 -38.98 3.71 -14.55
CA ALA A 16 -37.57 3.55 -14.85
C ALA A 16 -36.79 4.87 -14.67
N LEU A 17 -37.33 6.00 -15.15
CA LEU A 17 -36.73 7.32 -14.93
C LEU A 17 -36.68 7.69 -13.45
N LEU A 18 -37.74 7.40 -12.70
CA LEU A 18 -37.76 7.63 -11.25
C LEU A 18 -36.68 6.81 -10.55
N LEU A 19 -36.59 5.51 -10.85
CA LEU A 19 -35.60 4.60 -10.26
C LEU A 19 -34.17 5.02 -10.62
N LEU A 20 -33.91 5.36 -11.88
CA LEU A 20 -32.62 5.91 -12.32
C LEU A 20 -32.27 7.20 -11.58
N GLY A 21 -33.25 8.10 -11.42
CA GLY A 21 -33.07 9.37 -10.71
C GLY A 21 -32.73 9.17 -9.24
N VAL A 22 -33.50 8.33 -8.54
CA VAL A 22 -33.29 8.02 -7.12
C VAL A 22 -31.97 7.30 -6.90
N ASN A 23 -31.65 6.27 -7.70
CA ASN A 23 -30.39 5.54 -7.54
C ASN A 23 -29.16 6.43 -7.78
N SER A 24 -29.21 7.27 -8.82
CA SER A 24 -28.13 8.22 -9.12
C SER A 24 -27.98 9.27 -8.01
N LEU A 25 -29.09 9.74 -7.43
CA LEU A 25 -29.08 10.68 -6.32
C LEU A 25 -28.50 10.04 -5.05
N VAL A 26 -28.89 8.81 -4.72
CA VAL A 26 -28.35 8.07 -3.56
C VAL A 26 -26.85 7.86 -3.71
N PHE A 27 -26.39 7.39 -4.88
CA PHE A 27 -24.96 7.23 -5.13
C PHE A 27 -24.22 8.56 -4.95
N THR A 28 -24.75 9.65 -5.52
CA THR A 28 -24.16 10.97 -5.38
C THR A 28 -24.11 11.40 -3.92
N ALA A 29 -25.20 11.26 -3.17
CA ALA A 29 -25.26 11.67 -1.77
C ALA A 29 -24.23 10.93 -0.90
N LEU A 30 -24.02 9.64 -1.14
CA LEU A 30 -23.01 8.84 -0.43
C LEU A 30 -21.56 9.23 -0.77
N ASN A 31 -21.34 9.86 -1.92
CA ASN A 31 -20.02 10.14 -2.48
C ASN A 31 -19.70 11.65 -2.60
N ALA A 32 -20.67 12.52 -2.30
CA ALA A 32 -20.57 13.96 -2.52
C ALA A 32 -19.48 14.61 -1.67
N GLU A 33 -19.38 14.23 -0.40
CA GLU A 33 -18.31 14.71 0.48
C GLU A 33 -16.94 14.41 -0.11
N GLN A 34 -16.70 13.16 -0.52
CA GLN A 34 -15.39 12.74 -1.01
C GLN A 34 -15.03 13.36 -2.38
N TYR A 35 -15.98 13.49 -3.31
CA TYR A 35 -15.65 13.82 -4.70
C TYR A 35 -16.23 15.13 -5.22
N ILE A 36 -17.27 15.70 -4.61
CA ILE A 36 -17.84 16.99 -5.03
C ILE A 36 -17.29 18.12 -4.18
N PHE A 37 -17.34 17.98 -2.85
CA PHE A 37 -16.99 19.05 -1.92
C PHE A 37 -15.50 19.13 -1.58
N ASN A 38 -14.81 17.99 -1.69
CA ASN A 38 -13.39 17.90 -1.39
C ASN A 38 -12.53 17.83 -2.65
N ASP A 39 -11.32 18.33 -2.54
CA ASP A 39 -10.27 18.13 -3.54
C ASP A 39 -9.43 16.88 -3.22
N TYR A 40 -8.61 16.46 -4.16
CA TYR A 40 -7.78 15.26 -4.05
C TYR A 40 -6.98 15.23 -2.75
N PHE A 41 -6.40 16.36 -2.31
CA PHE A 41 -5.58 16.47 -1.10
C PHE A 41 -6.35 16.28 0.21
N GLN A 42 -7.68 16.29 0.17
CA GLN A 42 -8.54 15.99 1.32
C GLN A 42 -9.11 14.56 1.25
N SER A 43 -8.85 13.86 0.15
CA SER A 43 -9.39 12.53 -0.12
C SER A 43 -8.65 11.42 0.63
N LYS A 44 -9.31 10.27 0.78
CA LYS A 44 -8.71 9.04 1.33
C LYS A 44 -7.52 8.54 0.51
N TYR A 45 -7.51 8.79 -0.81
CA TYR A 45 -6.40 8.42 -1.69
C TYR A 45 -5.11 9.13 -1.28
N PHE A 46 -5.19 10.44 -1.07
CA PHE A 46 -4.02 11.21 -0.69
C PHE A 46 -3.52 10.85 0.71
N LYS A 47 -4.45 10.64 1.65
CA LYS A 47 -4.10 10.15 3.00
C LYS A 47 -3.34 8.82 2.95
N GLN A 48 -3.79 7.89 2.09
CA GLN A 48 -3.12 6.61 1.90
C GLN A 48 -1.74 6.75 1.25
N GLU A 49 -1.56 7.65 0.28
CA GLU A 49 -0.24 7.92 -0.30
C GLU A 49 0.73 8.50 0.74
N VAL A 50 0.27 9.42 1.57
CA VAL A 50 1.10 9.97 2.67
C VAL A 50 1.45 8.90 3.69
N ALA A 51 0.50 8.07 4.12
CA ALA A 51 0.77 6.95 5.04
C ALA A 51 1.76 5.93 4.43
N THR A 52 1.64 5.66 3.12
CA THR A 52 2.58 4.78 2.42
C THR A 52 3.98 5.40 2.33
N LEU A 53 4.06 6.73 2.13
CA LEU A 53 5.33 7.45 2.17
C LEU A 53 5.97 7.38 3.55
N GLU A 54 5.22 7.58 4.63
CA GLU A 54 5.72 7.44 6.01
C GLU A 54 6.31 6.04 6.24
N GLU A 55 5.58 4.99 5.85
CA GLU A 55 6.07 3.62 6.02
C GLU A 55 7.31 3.35 5.15
N ALA A 56 7.35 3.87 3.91
CA ALA A 56 8.53 3.77 3.07
C ALA A 56 9.74 4.50 3.66
N LEU A 57 9.55 5.67 4.28
CA LEU A 57 10.61 6.42 4.96
C LEU A 57 11.18 5.65 6.14
N ILE A 58 10.32 4.99 6.92
CA ILE A 58 10.73 4.20 8.08
C ILE A 58 11.62 3.04 7.64
N ASN A 59 11.15 2.28 6.66
CA ASN A 59 11.83 1.07 6.19
C ASN A 59 13.10 1.36 5.37
N THR A 60 13.29 2.59 4.87
CA THR A 60 14.44 2.93 4.01
C THR A 60 15.41 3.94 4.60
N GLN A 61 14.92 4.94 5.34
CA GLN A 61 15.72 6.07 5.85
C GLN A 61 15.95 6.02 7.36
N VAL A 62 14.98 5.57 8.15
CA VAL A 62 15.05 5.64 9.63
C VAL A 62 15.61 4.36 10.24
N ASN A 63 15.00 3.21 9.92
CA ASN A 63 15.35 1.93 10.53
C ASN A 63 16.67 1.26 10.08
N PRO A 64 17.38 1.61 8.98
CA PRO A 64 18.44 0.71 8.48
C PRO A 64 19.68 0.61 9.38
N ASN A 65 19.82 1.48 10.39
CA ASN A 65 21.02 1.57 11.23
C ASN A 65 20.76 1.52 12.75
N LEU A 66 19.55 1.13 13.18
CA LEU A 66 19.28 1.03 14.62
C LEU A 66 20.15 -0.08 15.25
N PRO A 67 20.66 0.10 16.48
CA PRO A 67 21.41 -0.93 17.16
C PRO A 67 20.52 -2.17 17.32
N ILE A 68 20.94 -3.28 16.69
CA ILE A 68 20.22 -4.55 16.76
C ILE A 68 20.36 -5.09 18.18
N LYS A 69 19.30 -4.91 18.97
CA LYS A 69 19.18 -5.53 20.28
C LYS A 69 18.88 -7.01 20.08
N VAL A 70 19.72 -7.85 20.67
CA VAL A 70 19.49 -9.30 20.76
C VAL A 70 19.02 -9.60 22.17
N THR A 71 17.89 -10.29 22.26
CA THR A 71 17.25 -10.74 23.49
C THR A 71 17.52 -12.23 23.71
N ILE A 72 17.21 -12.74 24.90
CA ILE A 72 17.39 -14.18 25.19
C ILE A 72 16.43 -14.99 24.32
N GLU A 73 15.21 -14.50 24.14
CA GLU A 73 14.18 -15.07 23.28
C GLU A 73 14.67 -15.23 21.83
N ASP A 74 15.41 -14.24 21.31
CA ASP A 74 15.99 -14.34 19.96
C ASP A 74 17.03 -15.48 19.86
N LEU A 75 17.82 -15.72 20.92
CA LEU A 75 18.82 -16.79 20.94
C LEU A 75 18.15 -18.16 20.99
N GLU A 76 17.08 -18.29 21.79
CA GLU A 76 16.28 -19.51 21.90
C GLU A 76 15.56 -19.82 20.58
N GLU A 77 14.89 -18.84 19.99
CA GLU A 77 14.23 -18.99 18.69
C GLU A 77 15.24 -19.41 17.61
N TYR A 78 16.40 -18.75 17.57
CA TYR A 78 17.45 -19.10 16.62
C TYR A 78 17.89 -20.57 16.75
N ARG A 79 18.09 -21.06 17.97
CA ARG A 79 18.48 -22.45 18.26
C ARG A 79 17.38 -23.45 17.94
N MET A 80 16.14 -23.13 18.28
CA MET A 80 14.96 -23.98 17.99
C MET A 80 14.73 -24.15 16.49
N ASN A 81 15.13 -23.15 15.68
CA ASN A 81 15.07 -23.21 14.23
C ASN A 81 16.27 -23.93 13.59
N GLN A 82 17.33 -24.27 14.35
CA GLN A 82 18.41 -25.11 13.85
C GLN A 82 18.05 -26.59 13.94
N PRO A 83 18.55 -27.45 13.02
CA PRO A 83 18.52 -28.89 13.23
C PRO A 83 19.23 -29.27 14.53
N ASP A 84 18.89 -30.40 15.14
CA ASP A 84 19.56 -30.79 16.39
C ASP A 84 21.06 -31.06 16.19
N LYS A 85 21.83 -30.92 17.28
CA LYS A 85 23.29 -31.07 17.27
C LYS A 85 23.75 -32.42 16.71
N TYR A 86 23.05 -33.50 17.04
CA TYR A 86 23.45 -34.84 16.59
C TYR A 86 23.29 -34.98 15.09
N SER A 87 22.13 -34.57 14.55
CA SER A 87 21.86 -34.58 13.11
C SER A 87 22.85 -33.73 12.33
N GLN A 88 23.19 -32.52 12.81
CA GLN A 88 24.18 -31.66 12.15
C GLN A 88 25.58 -32.29 12.14
N VAL A 89 26.02 -32.85 13.27
CA VAL A 89 27.33 -33.52 13.36
C VAL A 89 27.39 -34.77 12.48
N SER A 90 26.31 -35.57 12.44
CA SER A 90 26.21 -36.73 11.55
C SER A 90 26.32 -36.30 10.10
N GLY A 91 25.56 -35.27 9.69
CA GLY A 91 25.61 -34.74 8.33
C GLY A 91 27.00 -34.24 7.91
N ILE A 92 27.77 -33.65 8.81
CA ILE A 92 29.17 -33.23 8.54
C ILE A 92 30.11 -34.43 8.41
N LYS A 93 29.90 -35.47 9.23
CA LYS A 93 30.76 -36.67 9.22
C LYS A 93 30.49 -37.58 8.03
N GLU A 94 29.24 -37.62 7.59
CA GLU A 94 28.73 -38.51 6.56
C GLU A 94 28.62 -37.82 5.19
N ASP A 95 29.06 -36.57 5.06
CA ASP A 95 29.09 -35.83 3.79
C ASP A 95 29.87 -36.65 2.72
N PRO A 96 29.18 -37.19 1.70
CA PRO A 96 29.80 -38.07 0.71
C PRO A 96 30.92 -37.39 -0.06
N VAL A 97 30.82 -36.08 -0.29
CA VAL A 97 31.85 -35.30 -1.00
C VAL A 97 33.12 -35.20 -0.16
N PHE A 98 32.99 -35.06 1.16
CA PHE A 98 34.12 -35.04 2.07
C PHE A 98 34.78 -36.41 2.16
N LEU A 99 33.99 -37.47 2.35
CA LEU A 99 34.49 -38.83 2.48
C LEU A 99 35.26 -39.28 1.23
N GLU A 100 34.77 -38.91 0.05
CA GLU A 100 35.45 -39.21 -1.20
C GLU A 100 36.78 -38.48 -1.34
N ARG A 101 36.82 -37.18 -1.07
CA ARG A 101 38.08 -36.40 -1.08
C ARG A 101 39.11 -36.93 -0.09
N LEU A 102 38.65 -37.37 1.08
CA LEU A 102 39.51 -37.97 2.09
C LEU A 102 40.06 -39.33 1.63
N ARG A 103 39.23 -40.14 0.96
CA ARG A 103 39.63 -41.43 0.36
C ARG A 103 40.70 -41.21 -0.72
N GLU A 104 40.45 -40.31 -1.66
CA GLU A 104 41.41 -39.97 -2.73
C GLU A 104 42.75 -39.48 -2.18
N ALA A 105 42.74 -38.58 -1.19
CA ALA A 105 43.96 -38.08 -0.56
C ALA A 105 44.73 -39.19 0.17
N LYS A 106 44.02 -40.15 0.80
CA LYS A 106 44.63 -41.32 1.43
C LYS A 106 45.24 -42.27 0.40
N GLU A 107 44.54 -42.53 -0.70
CA GLU A 107 45.01 -43.38 -1.80
C GLU A 107 46.22 -42.78 -2.52
N ALA A 108 46.25 -41.45 -2.67
CA ALA A 108 47.41 -40.71 -3.20
C ALA A 108 48.58 -40.60 -2.21
N GLY A 109 48.40 -41.02 -0.94
CA GLY A 109 49.41 -40.89 0.12
C GLY A 109 49.69 -39.44 0.55
N ASP A 110 48.83 -38.48 0.20
CA ASP A 110 49.01 -37.07 0.53
C ASP A 110 48.56 -36.78 1.97
N LYS A 111 49.47 -37.01 2.92
CA LYS A 111 49.27 -36.75 4.35
C LYS A 111 48.91 -35.29 4.67
N SER A 112 49.35 -34.34 3.84
CA SER A 112 49.05 -32.91 4.04
C SER A 112 47.58 -32.63 3.70
N ALA A 113 47.09 -33.15 2.58
CA ALA A 113 45.70 -33.05 2.20
C ALA A 113 44.76 -33.72 3.21
N VAL A 114 45.10 -34.93 3.69
CA VAL A 114 44.33 -35.63 4.73
C VAL A 114 44.19 -34.78 5.99
N LYS A 115 45.31 -34.25 6.51
CA LYS A 115 45.30 -33.42 7.73
C LYS A 115 44.46 -32.15 7.55
N LYS A 116 44.59 -31.46 6.42
CA LYS A 116 43.79 -30.26 6.13
C LYS A 116 42.29 -30.56 6.07
N LEU A 117 41.90 -31.69 5.48
CA LEU A 117 40.50 -32.11 5.42
C LEU A 117 39.95 -32.43 6.81
N GLU A 118 40.69 -33.18 7.63
CA GLU A 118 40.30 -33.49 9.01
C GLU A 118 40.19 -32.21 9.88
N GLU A 119 41.12 -31.27 9.74
CA GLU A 119 41.05 -29.97 10.41
C GLU A 119 39.82 -29.16 9.98
N GLN A 120 39.47 -29.17 8.69
CA GLN A 120 38.26 -28.51 8.18
C GLN A 120 36.99 -29.15 8.76
N GLN A 121 36.93 -30.48 8.83
CA GLN A 121 35.79 -31.19 9.40
C GLN A 121 35.64 -30.89 10.90
N ASN A 122 36.73 -31.00 11.66
CA ASN A 122 36.74 -30.68 13.09
C ASN A 122 36.37 -29.22 13.36
N LYS A 123 36.80 -28.30 12.50
CA LYS A 123 36.38 -26.89 12.57
C LYS A 123 34.86 -26.74 12.40
N LYS A 124 34.26 -27.39 11.40
CA LYS A 124 32.80 -27.38 11.20
C LYS A 124 32.05 -27.98 12.40
N ILE A 125 32.54 -29.09 12.96
CA ILE A 125 31.94 -29.71 14.15
C ILE A 125 32.01 -28.77 15.36
N ASN A 126 33.15 -28.08 15.56
CA ASN A 126 33.28 -27.07 16.61
C ASN A 126 32.36 -25.85 16.39
N GLU A 127 32.10 -25.46 15.14
CA GLU A 127 31.12 -24.41 14.84
C GLU A 127 29.71 -24.84 15.24
N VAL A 128 29.34 -26.10 14.98
CA VAL A 128 28.06 -26.67 15.45
C VAL A 128 28.01 -26.67 16.98
N ASP A 129 29.08 -27.08 17.67
CA ASP A 129 29.11 -27.08 19.14
C ASP A 129 28.80 -25.68 19.71
N LYS A 130 29.45 -24.64 19.18
CA LYS A 130 29.26 -23.26 19.59
C LYS A 130 27.82 -22.75 19.41
N LEU A 131 27.08 -23.22 18.41
CA LEU A 131 25.66 -22.85 18.23
C LEU A 131 24.81 -23.23 19.46
N PHE A 132 25.18 -24.29 20.16
CA PHE A 132 24.43 -24.79 21.31
C PHE A 132 25.06 -24.40 22.66
N THR A 133 26.36 -24.09 22.70
CA THR A 133 27.10 -23.87 23.95
C THR A 133 27.60 -22.44 24.16
N ASP A 134 27.68 -21.61 23.11
CA ASP A 134 28.27 -20.27 23.15
C ASP A 134 27.24 -19.20 22.77
N ASP A 135 26.61 -18.58 23.77
CA ASP A 135 25.65 -17.49 23.58
C ASP A 135 26.26 -16.28 22.84
N LYS A 136 27.56 -16.01 23.01
CA LYS A 136 28.21 -14.89 22.33
C LYS A 136 28.33 -15.17 20.84
N TYR A 137 28.69 -16.40 20.48
CA TYR A 137 28.71 -16.83 19.08
C TYR A 137 27.32 -16.75 18.44
N VAL A 138 26.28 -17.24 19.13
CA VAL A 138 24.90 -17.18 18.66
C VAL A 138 24.41 -15.74 18.53
N THR A 139 24.76 -14.87 19.49
CA THR A 139 24.42 -13.44 19.45
C THR A 139 24.91 -12.78 18.17
N GLU A 140 26.15 -13.05 17.75
CA GLU A 140 26.68 -12.49 16.50
C GLU A 140 25.96 -13.04 15.27
N LYS A 141 25.55 -14.32 15.28
CA LYS A 141 24.75 -14.92 14.20
C LYS A 141 23.35 -14.34 14.10
N VAL A 142 22.68 -14.13 15.22
CA VAL A 142 21.38 -13.46 15.25
C VAL A 142 21.50 -12.01 14.77
N LYS A 143 22.57 -11.28 15.16
CA LYS A 143 22.82 -9.93 14.63
C LYS A 143 22.99 -9.94 13.12
N GLU A 144 23.75 -10.90 12.58
CA GLU A 144 23.98 -11.05 11.14
C GLU A 144 22.65 -11.28 10.40
N GLN A 145 21.81 -12.20 10.87
CA GLN A 145 20.49 -12.45 10.28
C GLN A 145 19.56 -11.24 10.36
N LYS A 146 19.50 -10.55 11.51
CA LYS A 146 18.70 -9.34 11.66
C LYS A 146 19.17 -8.22 10.73
N LYS A 147 20.49 -8.08 10.49
CA LYS A 147 21.02 -7.13 9.48
C LYS A 147 20.55 -7.48 8.07
N GLU A 148 20.58 -8.75 7.71
CA GLU A 148 20.13 -9.23 6.41
C GLU A 148 18.63 -8.96 6.21
N LEU A 149 17.80 -9.24 7.22
CA LEU A 149 16.37 -8.93 7.19
C LEU A 149 16.10 -7.43 7.03
N ILE A 150 16.83 -6.57 7.74
CA ILE A 150 16.72 -5.11 7.60
C ILE A 150 17.16 -4.67 6.19
N ALA A 151 18.23 -5.25 5.65
CA ALA A 151 18.71 -4.94 4.31
C ALA A 151 17.70 -5.37 3.23
N GLN A 152 17.09 -6.54 3.39
CA GLN A 152 16.03 -7.03 2.52
C GLN A 152 14.79 -6.14 2.60
N GLN A 153 14.32 -5.82 3.81
CA GLN A 153 13.19 -4.91 4.01
C GLN A 153 13.43 -3.54 3.35
N LYS A 154 14.64 -2.99 3.50
CA LYS A 154 15.03 -1.76 2.81
C LYS A 154 14.97 -1.92 1.28
N ALA A 155 15.45 -3.05 0.75
CA ALA A 155 15.42 -3.31 -0.68
C ALA A 155 13.98 -3.44 -1.21
N ASP A 156 13.10 -4.11 -0.46
CA ASP A 156 11.69 -4.33 -0.80
C ASP A 156 10.89 -3.02 -0.83
N TRP A 157 11.19 -2.07 0.07
CA TRP A 157 10.54 -0.76 0.15
C TRP A 157 11.17 0.33 -0.72
N MET A 158 12.39 0.11 -1.23
CA MET A 158 13.12 1.10 -2.02
C MET A 158 12.37 1.54 -3.30
N PRO A 159 11.69 0.66 -4.06
CA PRO A 159 10.93 1.06 -5.23
C PRO A 159 9.79 2.02 -4.89
N GLN A 160 8.99 1.71 -3.86
CA GLN A 160 7.87 2.54 -3.40
C GLN A 160 8.38 3.87 -2.87
N TYR A 161 9.46 3.86 -2.08
CA TYR A 161 10.12 5.08 -1.62
C TYR A 161 10.50 5.98 -2.80
N LYS A 162 11.19 5.42 -3.82
CA LYS A 162 11.62 6.20 -5.00
C LYS A 162 10.44 6.75 -5.80
N ASP A 163 9.40 5.96 -6.01
CA ASP A 163 8.19 6.39 -6.71
C ASP A 163 7.50 7.56 -5.98
N LEU A 164 7.22 7.40 -4.69
CA LEU A 164 6.53 8.43 -3.90
C LEU A 164 7.39 9.68 -3.72
N SER A 165 8.65 9.53 -3.32
CA SER A 165 9.55 10.65 -3.04
C SER A 165 9.98 11.43 -4.28
N SER A 166 9.71 10.92 -5.49
CA SER A 166 9.96 11.65 -6.75
C SER A 166 9.01 12.83 -6.95
N ASP A 167 7.76 12.71 -6.49
CA ASP A 167 6.71 13.71 -6.67
C ASP A 167 6.18 14.31 -5.36
N MET A 168 6.31 13.57 -4.24
CA MET A 168 5.93 13.97 -2.89
C MET A 168 7.19 14.27 -2.07
N HIS A 169 7.55 15.54 -1.99
CA HIS A 169 8.66 16.00 -1.18
C HIS A 169 8.27 16.13 0.28
N TYR A 170 9.26 16.08 1.16
CA TYR A 170 9.03 16.08 2.60
C TYR A 170 10.13 16.85 3.33
N GLN A 171 9.74 17.44 4.46
CA GLN A 171 10.62 18.00 5.48
C GLN A 171 10.04 17.57 6.82
N VAL A 172 10.62 16.52 7.40
CA VAL A 172 10.00 15.78 8.51
C VAL A 172 11.03 15.40 9.55
N THR A 173 10.57 15.25 10.78
CA THR A 173 11.34 14.71 11.89
C THR A 173 10.64 13.46 12.37
N GLU A 174 11.38 12.36 12.47
CA GLU A 174 10.83 11.12 13.01
C GLU A 174 10.71 11.21 14.54
N ASN A 175 9.54 10.85 15.05
CA ASN A 175 9.14 11.17 16.43
C ASN A 175 9.91 10.35 17.49
N SER A 176 10.41 9.16 17.14
CA SER A 176 11.04 8.24 18.10
C SER A 176 12.55 8.48 18.28
N SER A 177 13.23 8.86 17.21
CA SER A 177 14.68 9.03 17.08
C SER A 177 15.09 10.49 16.96
N GLY A 178 14.15 11.40 16.66
CA GLY A 178 14.43 12.81 16.39
C GLY A 178 15.16 13.04 15.06
N LYS A 179 15.25 12.04 14.19
CA LYS A 179 15.98 12.15 12.92
C LYS A 179 15.23 13.06 11.95
N TYR A 180 15.87 14.16 11.58
CA TYR A 180 15.38 15.05 10.52
C TYR A 180 15.68 14.46 9.13
N LEU A 181 14.68 14.46 8.26
CA LEU A 181 14.74 14.00 6.87
C LEU A 181 14.18 15.10 5.96
N ASP A 182 14.90 15.35 4.87
CA ASP A 182 14.55 16.34 3.86
C ASP A 182 15.01 15.85 2.49
N ASN A 183 14.12 15.88 1.49
CA ASN A 183 14.46 15.57 0.09
C ASN A 183 14.28 16.76 -0.85
N LEU A 184 14.13 17.97 -0.31
CA LEU A 184 13.94 19.21 -1.04
C LEU A 184 15.21 20.06 -1.06
N SER A 185 16.01 20.07 0.01
CA SER A 185 17.18 20.95 0.15
C SER A 185 18.31 20.67 -0.84
N ASP A 186 18.37 19.47 -1.42
CA ASP A 186 19.46 19.06 -2.33
C ASP A 186 19.30 19.57 -3.78
N ASN A 187 18.17 20.18 -4.15
CA ASN A 187 17.91 20.50 -5.55
C ASN A 187 17.61 22.00 -5.77
N LYS A 188 18.58 22.68 -6.38
CA LYS A 188 18.54 24.11 -6.77
C LYS A 188 17.33 24.46 -7.65
N THR A 189 16.74 23.48 -8.34
CA THR A 189 15.53 23.64 -9.17
C THR A 189 14.28 23.90 -8.33
N PHE A 190 14.28 23.53 -7.05
CA PHE A 190 13.11 23.66 -6.17
C PHE A 190 12.96 25.02 -5.50
N ALA A 191 14.05 25.79 -5.38
CA ALA A 191 13.99 27.15 -4.83
C ALA A 191 13.09 28.10 -5.65
N THR A 192 12.83 27.77 -6.92
CA THR A 192 12.00 28.57 -7.85
C THR A 192 10.70 27.86 -8.25
N ALA A 193 10.49 26.62 -7.83
CA ALA A 193 9.32 25.82 -8.22
C ALA A 193 8.06 26.30 -7.47
N LYS A 194 6.96 26.46 -8.20
CA LYS A 194 5.66 26.81 -7.59
C LYS A 194 5.10 25.59 -6.86
N THR A 195 4.67 25.79 -5.61
CA THR A 195 3.99 24.76 -4.81
C THR A 195 2.58 24.49 -5.35
N LEU A 196 2.26 23.21 -5.55
CA LEU A 196 0.90 22.73 -5.81
C LEU A 196 0.15 22.45 -4.50
N PHE A 197 0.82 21.79 -3.56
CA PHE A 197 0.28 21.46 -2.25
C PHE A 197 1.36 21.52 -1.19
N LYS A 198 0.97 21.98 0.01
CA LYS A 198 1.79 21.94 1.22
C LYS A 198 0.86 21.65 2.39
N GLY A 199 1.14 20.57 3.12
CA GLY A 199 0.31 20.15 4.25
C GLY A 199 1.15 19.49 5.33
N ASN A 200 0.69 19.60 6.57
CA ASN A 200 1.33 18.96 7.71
C ASN A 200 0.94 17.48 7.74
N ILE A 201 1.91 16.58 7.92
CA ILE A 201 1.66 15.12 7.94
C ILE A 201 0.67 14.76 9.04
N SER A 202 0.82 15.33 10.24
CA SER A 202 -0.05 15.02 11.38
C SER A 202 -1.50 15.48 11.21
N GLN A 203 -1.75 16.39 10.26
CA GLN A 203 -3.09 16.84 9.89
C GLN A 203 -3.65 16.06 8.70
N ILE A 204 -2.83 15.29 8.00
CA ILE A 204 -3.26 14.48 6.85
C ILE A 204 -3.55 13.06 7.34
N ASN A 205 -2.63 12.49 8.12
CA ASN A 205 -2.77 11.18 8.74
C ASN A 205 -3.37 11.32 10.15
N PHE A 206 -4.54 10.72 10.36
CA PHE A 206 -5.33 10.84 11.60
C PHE A 206 -5.43 9.52 12.36
N ASP A 207 -4.59 8.53 12.03
CA ASP A 207 -4.61 7.22 12.70
C ASP A 207 -4.08 7.25 14.16
N GLY A 208 -3.62 8.43 14.63
CA GLY A 208 -3.13 8.63 15.99
C GLY A 208 -1.75 8.03 16.25
N GLN A 209 -1.09 7.51 15.21
CA GLN A 209 0.25 6.93 15.24
C GLN A 209 1.19 7.70 14.32
N ASN A 210 1.02 9.03 14.19
CA ASN A 210 1.89 9.86 13.36
C ASN A 210 3.35 9.61 13.76
N ARG A 211 4.10 9.00 12.84
CA ARG A 211 5.49 8.58 13.07
C ARG A 211 6.44 9.72 12.74
N PHE A 212 5.96 10.70 11.99
CA PHE A 212 6.68 11.91 11.62
C PHE A 212 5.89 13.17 11.92
N ASP A 213 6.62 14.19 12.36
CA ASP A 213 6.15 15.57 12.41
C ASP A 213 6.82 16.40 11.32
N GLY A 214 6.04 17.20 10.60
CA GLY A 214 6.56 18.06 9.53
C GLY A 214 5.58 18.20 8.38
N GLN A 215 6.11 18.39 7.18
CA GLN A 215 5.32 18.75 6.02
C GLN A 215 5.63 17.91 4.79
N VAL A 216 4.58 17.59 4.04
CA VAL A 216 4.65 17.09 2.66
C VAL A 216 4.39 18.24 1.70
N ILE A 217 5.21 18.32 0.66
CA ILE A 217 5.22 19.37 -0.35
C ILE A 217 5.14 18.71 -1.71
N ILE A 218 4.19 19.15 -2.54
CA ILE A 218 4.07 18.73 -3.92
C ILE A 218 4.25 19.96 -4.80
N LEU A 219 5.10 19.83 -5.80
CA LEU A 219 5.42 20.92 -6.72
C LEU A 219 4.51 20.87 -7.95
N LYS A 220 4.24 22.04 -8.54
CA LYS A 220 3.37 22.14 -9.70
C LYS A 220 3.97 21.54 -10.98
N ASN A 221 5.30 21.52 -11.05
CA ASN A 221 6.06 20.98 -12.17
C ASN A 221 6.45 19.49 -12.00
N SER A 222 5.97 18.81 -10.96
CA SER A 222 6.18 17.37 -10.80
C SER A 222 5.19 16.56 -11.66
N ASN A 223 5.41 15.26 -11.77
CA ASN A 223 4.51 14.35 -12.47
C ASN A 223 3.34 13.90 -11.58
N PHE A 224 3.16 14.51 -10.41
CA PHE A 224 2.15 14.13 -9.42
C PHE A 224 0.73 13.99 -10.02
N ASN A 225 0.34 14.92 -10.91
CA ASN A 225 -0.98 14.89 -11.54
C ASN A 225 -1.18 13.69 -12.49
N GLN A 226 -0.11 12.98 -12.87
CA GLN A 226 -0.16 11.79 -13.72
C GLN A 226 -0.30 10.49 -12.92
N ARG A 227 -0.17 10.54 -11.58
CA ARG A 227 -0.32 9.38 -10.70
C ARG A 227 -1.69 8.73 -10.86
N ALA A 228 -1.71 7.40 -10.76
CA ALA A 228 -2.94 6.63 -10.93
C ALA A 228 -4.03 7.05 -9.91
N SER A 229 -3.65 7.34 -8.67
CA SER A 229 -4.56 7.79 -7.61
C SER A 229 -5.27 9.11 -7.96
N VAL A 230 -4.55 10.08 -8.53
CA VAL A 230 -5.09 11.38 -8.96
C VAL A 230 -6.04 11.18 -10.14
N LYS A 231 -5.67 10.33 -11.10
CA LYS A 231 -6.54 9.96 -12.24
C LYS A 231 -7.83 9.29 -11.75
N SER A 232 -7.73 8.27 -10.91
CA SER A 232 -8.89 7.57 -10.34
C SER A 232 -9.80 8.50 -9.54
N PHE A 233 -9.25 9.41 -8.74
CA PHE A 233 -10.04 10.42 -8.05
C PHE A 233 -10.79 11.34 -9.02
N THR A 234 -10.11 11.80 -10.07
CA THR A 234 -10.69 12.68 -11.09
C THR A 234 -11.80 11.97 -11.86
N GLU A 235 -11.62 10.71 -12.23
CA GLU A 235 -12.63 9.87 -12.87
C GLU A 235 -13.86 9.68 -11.97
N MET A 236 -13.66 9.36 -10.69
CA MET A 236 -14.75 9.21 -9.72
C MET A 236 -15.48 10.53 -9.45
N LYS A 237 -14.77 11.66 -9.44
CA LYS A 237 -15.36 13.00 -9.38
C LYS A 237 -16.25 13.28 -10.58
N ASN A 238 -15.74 13.02 -11.79
CA ASN A 238 -16.53 13.21 -13.01
C ASN A 238 -17.75 12.28 -13.06
N LEU A 239 -17.62 11.02 -12.63
CA LEU A 239 -18.73 10.07 -12.53
C LEU A 239 -19.80 10.55 -11.55
N THR A 240 -19.39 11.03 -10.37
CA THR A 240 -20.31 11.48 -9.31
C THR A 240 -21.07 12.73 -9.76
N ILE A 241 -20.40 13.68 -10.41
CA ILE A 241 -21.03 14.85 -11.04
C ILE A 241 -21.98 14.42 -12.17
N GLY A 242 -21.57 13.47 -13.01
CA GLY A 242 -22.40 12.93 -14.09
C GLY A 242 -23.68 12.27 -13.57
N LEU A 243 -23.60 11.53 -12.47
CA LEU A 243 -24.76 10.91 -11.81
C LEU A 243 -25.66 11.95 -11.14
N LEU A 244 -25.10 13.02 -10.56
CA LEU A 244 -25.89 14.14 -10.08
C LEU A 244 -26.69 14.78 -11.23
N CYS A 245 -26.04 15.09 -12.35
CA CYS A 245 -26.70 15.61 -13.55
C CYS A 245 -27.78 14.65 -14.08
N THR A 246 -27.48 13.35 -14.11
CA THR A 246 -28.43 12.30 -14.52
C THR A 246 -29.65 12.28 -13.60
N SER A 247 -29.46 12.39 -12.29
CA SER A 247 -30.56 12.43 -11.33
C SER A 247 -31.50 13.62 -11.59
N ILE A 248 -30.94 14.81 -11.79
CA ILE A 248 -31.68 16.04 -12.08
C ILE A 248 -32.48 15.90 -13.38
N LEU A 249 -31.85 15.41 -14.45
CA LEU A 249 -32.48 15.21 -15.74
C LEU A 249 -33.59 14.15 -15.69
N SER A 250 -33.37 13.04 -14.98
CA SER A 250 -34.35 11.98 -14.78
C SER A 250 -35.58 12.47 -14.02
N PHE A 251 -35.39 13.24 -12.94
CA PHE A 251 -36.51 13.86 -12.22
C PHE A 251 -37.25 14.89 -13.10
N ALA A 252 -36.54 15.76 -13.81
CA ALA A 252 -37.15 16.73 -14.71
C ALA A 252 -38.00 16.03 -15.80
N ALA A 253 -37.46 14.98 -16.43
CA ALA A 253 -38.17 14.18 -17.42
C ALA A 253 -39.40 13.48 -16.82
N PHE A 254 -39.27 12.91 -15.62
CA PHE A 254 -40.39 12.31 -14.90
C PHE A 254 -41.51 13.32 -14.62
N PHE A 255 -41.18 14.53 -14.14
CA PHE A 255 -42.18 15.57 -13.86
C PHE A 255 -42.87 16.09 -15.12
N VAL A 256 -42.13 16.30 -16.21
CA VAL A 256 -42.70 16.69 -17.51
C VAL A 256 -43.64 15.60 -18.02
N TYR A 257 -43.23 14.34 -17.92
CA TYR A 257 -44.05 13.19 -18.29
C TYR A 257 -45.33 13.11 -17.45
N TRP A 258 -45.21 13.21 -16.13
CA TRP A 258 -46.33 13.18 -15.18
C TRP A 258 -47.35 14.30 -15.46
N LYS A 259 -46.86 15.52 -15.71
CA LYS A 259 -47.71 16.68 -16.06
C LYS A 259 -48.46 16.46 -17.37
N LYS A 260 -47.81 15.88 -18.40
CA LYS A 260 -48.47 15.50 -19.67
C LYS A 260 -49.51 14.41 -19.46
N ALA A 261 -49.22 13.38 -18.66
CA ALA A 261 -50.16 12.31 -18.35
C ALA A 261 -51.41 12.83 -17.60
N LYS A 262 -51.24 13.73 -16.63
CA LYS A 262 -52.35 14.36 -15.89
C LYS A 262 -53.23 15.23 -16.80
N LYS A 263 -52.66 15.96 -17.76
CA LYS A 263 -53.43 16.72 -18.77
C LYS A 263 -54.25 15.80 -19.69
N ARG A 264 -53.68 14.69 -20.17
CA ARG A 264 -54.42 13.73 -21.01
C ARG A 264 -55.63 13.11 -20.29
N ARG A 265 -55.49 12.74 -19.01
CA ARG A 265 -56.61 12.20 -18.21
C ARG A 265 -57.76 13.20 -18.01
N ARG A 266 -57.45 14.50 -17.83
CA ARG A 266 -58.49 15.56 -17.72
C ARG A 266 -59.26 15.79 -19.03
N CYS A 267 -58.60 15.76 -20.19
CA CYS A 267 -59.27 15.93 -21.48
C CYS A 267 -60.19 14.75 -21.84
N THR A 268 -59.85 13.52 -21.44
CA THR A 268 -60.73 12.36 -21.62
C THR A 268 -61.95 12.40 -20.70
N PHE A 269 -61.80 12.87 -19.45
CA PHE A 269 -62.92 12.95 -18.50
C PHE A 269 -63.95 14.03 -18.88
N ARG A 270 -63.50 15.15 -19.48
CA ARG A 270 -64.37 16.23 -19.96
C ARG A 270 -65.16 15.85 -21.22
N LYS A 271 -64.63 14.95 -22.05
CA LYS A 271 -65.36 14.41 -23.22
C LYS A 271 -66.46 13.42 -22.83
N SER A 272 -66.28 12.65 -21.76
CA SER A 272 -67.32 11.75 -21.25
C SER A 272 -68.45 12.46 -20.51
N SER A 273 -68.22 13.66 -19.95
CA SER A 273 -69.26 14.45 -19.27
C SER A 273 -70.09 15.34 -20.19
N ILE A 274 -69.77 15.41 -21.49
CA ILE A 274 -70.54 16.16 -22.50
C ILE A 274 -71.46 15.21 -23.32
N LEU A 275 -71.38 13.90 -23.05
CA LEU A 275 -72.15 12.85 -23.73
C LEU A 275 -73.10 12.09 -22.78
N GLY A 276 -73.40 12.69 -21.61
CA GLY A 276 -74.40 12.20 -20.66
C GLY A 276 -75.62 13.10 -20.65
#